data_AF-A0A8B6E5H1-F1
#
_entry.id   AF-A0A8B6E5H1-F1
#
_cell.length_a   1.000
_cell.length_b   1.000
_cell.length_c   1.000
_cell.angle_alpha   90.00
_cell.angle_beta   90.00
_cell.angle_gamma   90.00
#
_symmetry.space_group_name_H-M   'P 1'
#
loop_
_entity.id
_entity.type
_entity.pdbx_description
1 polymer ?
#
loop_
_entity_poly.entity_id
_entity_poly.type
_entity_poly.pdbx_seq_one_letter_code
_entity_poly.pdbx_strand_id
1 'polypeptide(L)'
;MAGIVPQKLEVYGLINDVNFQRARYCAEDLWKKDPNTFPDPVVNGMLEFEWDLFIDAKRKDLRGETWSFEEKAICFTNGQLIGGPDNFVVWAEDNYGFEEFRPLPLYLTLTDEAYISHLNSKNHQYVFMDVSIGGESAGRLVIELFSDVVPRTCENFKALCTGSMGKSKETDYNLHYKNSMFHRIVRNGWIQGGDIFFTGSGQDIYHSRGNGGESIYGAAFEDENFAVSHDRRGIVGMANKDRHTNGSQFYITLQPAKWMDTKYVAFGQVIEGTKTLKMMEEQETMNQRPMKEIRILDCGVCKYEF
;
A
#
# COMPACT_ATOMS: atom_id res chain seq x y z
N MET A 1 48.45 -1.89 -18.16
CA MET A 1 47.03 -1.74 -18.51
C MET A 1 46.28 -1.56 -17.20
N ALA A 2 45.74 -0.37 -16.93
CA ALA A 2 44.88 -0.19 -15.77
C ALA A 2 43.65 -1.07 -15.97
N GLY A 3 43.36 -1.96 -15.02
CA GLY A 3 42.16 -2.80 -15.09
C GLY A 3 40.92 -1.92 -15.14
N ILE A 4 39.96 -2.28 -15.98
CA ILE A 4 38.64 -1.63 -16.01
C ILE A 4 38.05 -1.81 -14.60
N VAL A 5 37.75 -0.71 -13.91
CA VAL A 5 37.09 -0.75 -12.61
C VAL A 5 35.62 -1.06 -12.86
N PRO A 6 35.09 -2.20 -12.36
CA PRO A 6 33.69 -2.54 -12.57
C PRO A 6 32.75 -1.45 -12.05
N GLN A 7 31.65 -1.25 -12.75
CA GLN A 7 30.61 -0.27 -12.47
C GLN A 7 29.40 -0.99 -11.92
N LYS A 8 29.33 -1.14 -10.60
CA LYS A 8 28.17 -1.76 -9.96
C LYS A 8 26.98 -0.81 -10.02
N LEU A 9 26.02 -1.14 -10.88
CA LEU A 9 24.79 -0.37 -11.05
C LEU A 9 23.76 -0.75 -10.00
N GLU A 10 23.05 0.24 -9.47
CA GLU A 10 21.94 0.02 -8.55
C GLU A 10 20.75 0.89 -8.94
N VAL A 11 19.57 0.29 -9.10
CA VAL A 11 18.32 0.94 -9.52
C VAL A 11 17.24 0.59 -8.50
N TYR A 12 16.69 1.62 -7.86
CA TYR A 12 15.62 1.49 -6.87
C TYR A 12 14.43 2.32 -7.33
N GLY A 13 13.20 1.83 -7.21
CA GLY A 13 12.04 2.63 -7.61
C GLY A 13 10.70 1.96 -7.38
N LEU A 14 9.63 2.69 -7.70
CA LEU A 14 8.28 2.16 -7.74
C LEU A 14 8.14 1.16 -8.87
N ILE A 15 7.72 -0.06 -8.53
CA ILE A 15 7.61 -1.14 -9.52
C ILE A 15 6.59 -0.86 -10.63
N ASN A 16 5.55 -0.09 -10.31
CA ASN A 16 4.50 0.33 -11.24
C ASN A 16 4.82 1.67 -11.94
N ASP A 17 6.07 2.15 -11.88
CA ASP A 17 6.51 3.35 -12.57
C ASP A 17 7.28 3.01 -13.86
N VAL A 18 6.88 3.64 -14.96
CA VAL A 18 7.47 3.40 -16.28
C VAL A 18 8.94 3.85 -16.35
N ASN A 19 9.32 4.90 -15.63
CA ASN A 19 10.69 5.40 -15.63
C ASN A 19 11.60 4.51 -14.78
N PHE A 20 11.08 3.92 -13.69
CA PHE A 20 11.78 2.82 -13.01
C PHE A 20 12.12 1.68 -13.98
N GLN A 21 11.15 1.24 -14.79
CA GLN A 21 11.39 0.17 -15.77
C GLN A 21 12.42 0.56 -16.83
N ARG A 22 12.40 1.81 -17.33
CA ARG A 22 13.42 2.32 -18.23
C ARG A 22 14.83 2.22 -17.63
N ALA A 23 15.00 2.67 -16.39
CA ALA A 23 16.28 2.56 -15.69
C ALA A 23 16.69 1.10 -15.45
N ARG A 24 15.76 0.22 -15.06
CA ARG A 24 16.00 -1.22 -14.91
C ARG A 24 16.58 -1.81 -16.19
N TYR A 25 15.89 -1.65 -17.31
CA TYR A 25 16.30 -2.25 -18.57
C TYR A 25 17.59 -1.65 -19.12
N CYS A 26 17.83 -0.35 -18.91
CA CYS A 26 19.12 0.26 -19.22
C CYS A 26 20.26 -0.44 -18.45
N ALA A 27 20.12 -0.63 -17.14
CA ALA A 27 21.12 -1.32 -16.33
C ALA A 27 21.32 -2.79 -16.74
N GLU A 28 20.23 -3.51 -17.01
CA GLU A 28 20.29 -4.91 -17.48
C GLU A 28 20.96 -5.04 -18.85
N ASP A 29 20.72 -4.11 -19.77
CA ASP A 29 21.31 -4.14 -21.10
C ASP A 29 22.80 -3.83 -21.07
N LEU A 30 23.23 -2.87 -20.24
CA LEU A 30 24.64 -2.60 -20.00
C LEU A 30 25.36 -3.85 -19.46
N TRP A 31 24.76 -4.53 -18.48
CA TRP A 31 25.25 -5.80 -17.97
C TRP A 31 25.32 -6.89 -19.04
N LYS A 32 24.25 -7.11 -19.81
CA LYS A 32 24.21 -8.13 -20.87
C LYS A 32 25.23 -7.83 -21.98
N LYS A 33 25.47 -6.56 -22.31
CA LYS A 33 26.41 -6.12 -23.35
C LYS A 33 27.86 -6.28 -22.93
N ASP A 34 28.21 -5.90 -21.69
CA ASP A 34 29.57 -6.02 -21.17
C ASP A 34 29.59 -6.38 -19.67
N PRO A 35 29.48 -7.69 -19.34
CA PRO A 35 29.48 -8.17 -17.96
C PRO A 35 30.77 -7.90 -17.17
N ASN A 36 31.89 -7.61 -17.85
CA ASN A 36 33.17 -7.33 -17.19
C ASN A 36 33.22 -5.90 -16.67
N THR A 37 32.67 -4.96 -17.45
CA THR A 37 32.53 -3.57 -17.02
C THR A 37 31.35 -3.42 -16.07
N PHE A 38 30.21 -4.06 -16.36
CA PHE A 38 28.99 -3.97 -15.59
C PHE A 38 28.67 -5.35 -14.99
N PRO A 39 28.95 -5.60 -13.71
CA PRO A 39 28.43 -6.80 -13.05
C PRO A 39 26.89 -6.74 -12.98
N ASP A 40 26.29 -7.87 -12.61
CA ASP A 40 24.84 -8.01 -12.42
C ASP A 40 24.27 -6.85 -11.56
N PRO A 41 23.33 -6.05 -12.09
CA PRO A 41 22.84 -4.85 -11.41
C PRO A 41 21.96 -5.18 -10.21
N VAL A 42 22.00 -4.33 -9.18
CA VAL A 42 21.04 -4.39 -8.09
C VAL A 42 19.78 -3.66 -8.53
N VAL A 43 18.70 -4.41 -8.81
CA VAL A 43 17.40 -3.82 -9.16
C VAL A 43 16.39 -4.13 -8.06
N ASN A 44 15.80 -3.10 -7.47
CA ASN A 44 14.81 -3.23 -6.41
C ASN A 44 13.55 -2.41 -6.71
N GLY A 45 12.52 -3.09 -7.22
CA GLY A 45 11.19 -2.54 -7.41
C GLY A 45 10.35 -2.69 -6.15
N MET A 46 9.81 -1.58 -5.66
CA MET A 46 9.09 -1.46 -4.39
C MET A 46 7.63 -1.02 -4.62
N LEU A 47 6.75 -1.36 -3.67
CA LEU A 47 5.39 -0.83 -3.61
C LEU A 47 5.39 0.60 -3.02
N GLU A 48 4.28 1.32 -3.14
CA GLU A 48 4.19 2.76 -2.81
C GLU A 48 4.67 3.08 -1.38
N PHE A 49 4.17 2.34 -0.40
CA PHE A 49 4.53 2.53 1.01
C PHE A 49 5.98 2.16 1.32
N GLU A 50 6.52 1.14 0.64
CA GLU A 50 7.92 0.73 0.80
C GLU A 50 8.87 1.76 0.20
N TRP A 51 8.51 2.28 -0.97
CA TRP A 51 9.25 3.35 -1.64
C TRP A 51 9.29 4.63 -0.80
N ASP A 52 8.15 5.06 -0.24
CA ASP A 52 8.10 6.25 0.61
C ASP A 52 9.04 6.13 1.81
N LEU A 53 9.06 4.96 2.47
CA LEU A 53 9.99 4.68 3.58
C LEU A 53 11.45 4.67 3.11
N PHE A 54 11.72 4.03 1.97
CA PHE A 54 13.05 3.92 1.39
C PHE A 54 13.61 5.29 1.02
N ILE A 55 12.84 6.10 0.27
CA ILE A 55 13.31 7.38 -0.24
C ILE A 55 13.49 8.39 0.90
N ASP A 56 12.65 8.37 1.92
CA ASP A 56 12.83 9.21 3.11
C ASP A 56 14.08 8.85 3.91
N ALA A 57 14.43 7.56 4.00
CA ALA A 57 15.70 7.14 4.59
C ALA A 57 16.89 7.59 3.74
N LYS A 58 16.83 7.39 2.41
CA LYS A 58 17.89 7.80 1.49
C LYS A 58 18.12 9.31 1.48
N ARG A 59 17.06 10.12 1.52
CA ARG A 59 17.17 11.60 1.61
C ARG A 59 17.94 12.04 2.85
N LYS A 60 17.76 11.36 4.00
CA LYS A 60 18.50 11.65 5.24
C LYS A 60 19.97 11.28 5.13
N ASP A 61 20.27 10.17 4.46
CA ASP A 61 21.64 9.69 4.28
C ASP A 61 22.45 10.55 3.32
N LEU A 62 21.85 10.94 2.18
CA LEU A 62 22.55 11.66 1.11
C LEU A 62 22.87 13.12 1.48
N ARG A 63 22.07 13.76 2.34
CA ARG A 63 22.17 15.19 2.74
C ARG A 63 22.10 16.13 1.51
N GLY A 64 21.83 17.43 1.71
CA GLY A 64 21.88 18.42 0.60
C GLY A 64 20.71 18.38 -0.40
N GLU A 65 20.97 18.63 -1.69
CA GLU A 65 19.98 18.91 -2.76
C GLU A 65 18.94 17.81 -3.04
N THR A 66 19.07 16.62 -2.44
CA THR A 66 18.09 15.52 -2.55
C THR A 66 16.74 15.77 -1.87
N TRP A 67 16.58 16.85 -1.10
CA TRP A 67 15.30 17.19 -0.46
C TRP A 67 14.16 17.42 -1.46
N SER A 68 14.46 17.77 -2.71
CA SER A 68 13.48 17.99 -3.78
C SER A 68 13.37 16.81 -4.77
N PHE A 69 13.87 15.62 -4.42
CA PHE A 69 13.78 14.46 -5.31
C PHE A 69 12.34 13.97 -5.38
N GLU A 70 11.61 14.32 -6.44
CA GLU A 70 10.21 13.92 -6.66
C GLU A 70 10.05 12.71 -7.58
N GLU A 71 11.16 12.26 -8.19
CA GLU A 71 11.15 11.12 -9.09
C GLU A 71 10.87 9.81 -8.33
N LYS A 72 10.30 8.85 -9.05
CA LYS A 72 9.83 7.57 -8.51
C LYS A 72 10.85 6.44 -8.62
N ALA A 73 12.07 6.78 -9.00
CA ALA A 73 13.19 5.86 -9.07
C ALA A 73 14.50 6.63 -8.93
N ILE A 74 15.53 6.00 -8.41
CA ILE A 74 16.84 6.58 -8.13
C ILE A 74 17.95 5.58 -8.48
N CYS A 75 19.01 6.06 -9.11
CA CYS A 75 20.07 5.24 -9.69
C CYS A 75 21.44 5.59 -9.12
N PHE A 76 22.29 4.58 -8.93
CA PHE A 76 23.65 4.71 -8.42
C PHE A 76 24.63 3.90 -9.26
N THR A 77 25.91 4.32 -9.24
CA THR A 77 27.05 3.51 -9.65
C THR A 77 28.08 3.48 -8.53
N ASN A 78 28.51 2.28 -8.12
CA ASN A 78 29.51 2.10 -7.07
C ASN A 78 29.17 2.87 -5.77
N GLY A 79 27.87 2.94 -5.42
CA GLY A 79 27.35 3.69 -4.28
C GLY A 79 27.27 5.22 -4.45
N GLN A 80 27.70 5.77 -5.59
CA GLN A 80 27.58 7.20 -5.91
C GLN A 80 26.28 7.47 -6.67
N LEU A 81 25.56 8.52 -6.26
CA LEU A 81 24.30 8.93 -6.88
C LEU A 81 24.54 9.39 -8.32
N ILE A 82 23.78 8.81 -9.26
CA ILE A 82 23.71 9.31 -10.64
C ILE A 82 22.53 10.29 -10.78
N GLY A 83 21.38 9.95 -10.21
CA GLY A 83 20.16 10.76 -10.29
C GLY A 83 18.93 9.88 -10.52
N GLY A 84 17.89 10.46 -11.12
CA GLY A 84 16.71 9.71 -11.56
C GLY A 84 16.92 8.96 -12.88
N PRO A 85 15.88 8.27 -13.40
CA PRO A 85 15.99 7.44 -14.60
C PRO A 85 16.51 8.16 -15.84
N ASP A 86 16.09 9.41 -16.07
CA ASP A 86 16.55 10.16 -17.25
C ASP A 86 18.03 10.54 -17.12
N ASN A 87 18.49 10.95 -15.92
CA ASN A 87 19.91 11.17 -15.67
C ASN A 87 20.73 9.89 -15.88
N PHE A 88 20.17 8.75 -15.47
CA PHE A 88 20.84 7.46 -15.60
C PHE A 88 21.00 7.01 -17.05
N VAL A 89 19.95 7.16 -17.86
CA VAL A 89 20.02 6.85 -19.30
C VAL A 89 21.02 7.78 -20.00
N VAL A 90 20.96 9.09 -19.75
CA VAL A 90 21.94 10.05 -20.31
C VAL A 90 23.37 9.70 -19.89
N TRP A 91 23.57 9.34 -18.62
CA TRP A 91 24.88 8.88 -18.13
C TRP A 91 25.37 7.64 -18.89
N ALA A 92 24.49 6.67 -19.16
CA ALA A 92 24.82 5.47 -19.92
C ALA A 92 25.16 5.78 -21.39
N GLU A 93 24.42 6.70 -22.01
CA GLU A 93 24.66 7.19 -23.37
C GLU A 93 26.04 7.86 -23.46
N ASP A 94 26.29 8.86 -22.61
CA ASP A 94 27.49 9.70 -22.66
C ASP A 94 28.78 8.92 -22.35
N ASN A 95 28.72 7.96 -21.43
CA ASN A 95 29.92 7.28 -20.94
C ASN A 95 30.18 5.92 -21.62
N TYR A 96 29.14 5.29 -22.17
CA TYR A 96 29.23 3.90 -22.67
C TYR A 96 28.54 3.66 -24.02
N GLY A 97 28.03 4.71 -24.66
CA GLY A 97 27.35 4.60 -25.95
C GLY A 97 26.15 3.66 -25.87
N PHE A 98 25.38 3.74 -24.78
CA PHE A 98 24.06 3.13 -24.72
C PHE A 98 23.16 3.79 -25.77
N GLU A 99 22.25 3.02 -26.35
CA GLU A 99 21.22 3.53 -27.26
C GLU A 99 19.89 2.94 -26.83
N GLU A 100 18.96 3.79 -26.40
CA GLU A 100 17.60 3.35 -26.08
C GLU A 100 16.85 3.00 -27.36
N PHE A 101 16.53 1.72 -27.52
CA PHE A 101 15.84 1.19 -28.70
C PHE A 101 14.38 0.81 -28.43
N ARG A 102 13.98 0.72 -27.16
CA ARG A 102 12.61 0.31 -26.79
C ARG A 102 11.67 1.51 -26.85
N PRO A 103 10.54 1.43 -27.56
CA PRO A 103 9.56 2.51 -27.57
C PRO A 103 8.75 2.53 -26.27
N LEU A 104 8.24 3.71 -25.87
CA LEU A 104 7.45 3.89 -24.64
C LEU A 104 6.31 2.87 -24.45
N PRO A 105 5.53 2.48 -25.49
CA PRO A 105 4.48 1.46 -25.33
C PRO A 105 5.00 0.12 -24.81
N LEU A 106 6.22 -0.28 -25.19
CA LEU A 106 6.82 -1.50 -24.67
C LEU A 106 7.12 -1.35 -23.16
N TYR A 107 7.63 -0.20 -22.73
CA TYR A 107 7.87 0.04 -21.31
C TYR A 107 6.59 0.05 -20.48
N LEU A 108 5.49 0.58 -21.01
CA LEU A 108 4.19 0.52 -20.34
C LEU A 108 3.75 -0.93 -20.11
N THR A 109 3.81 -1.78 -21.14
CA THR A 109 3.50 -3.21 -21.01
C THR A 109 4.42 -3.91 -20.00
N LEU A 110 5.73 -3.65 -20.05
CA LEU A 110 6.69 -4.23 -19.11
C LEU A 110 6.47 -3.74 -17.66
N THR A 111 5.93 -2.54 -17.49
CA THR A 111 5.55 -1.99 -16.18
C THR A 111 4.36 -2.74 -15.61
N ASP A 112 3.31 -2.92 -16.40
CA ASP A 112 2.13 -3.69 -16.01
C ASP A 112 2.50 -5.15 -15.70
N GLU A 113 3.31 -5.78 -16.57
CA GLU A 113 3.81 -7.14 -16.36
C GLU A 113 4.62 -7.29 -15.08
N ALA A 114 5.55 -6.37 -14.83
CA ALA A 114 6.37 -6.39 -13.61
C ALA A 114 5.51 -6.22 -12.36
N TYR A 115 4.53 -5.33 -12.41
CA TYR A 115 3.65 -5.08 -11.27
C TYR A 115 2.72 -6.28 -10.99
N ILE A 116 2.03 -6.78 -12.01
CA ILE A 116 1.13 -7.93 -11.90
C ILE A 116 1.92 -9.18 -11.44
N SER A 117 3.10 -9.42 -12.01
CA SER A 117 3.96 -10.54 -11.62
C SER A 117 4.40 -10.43 -10.16
N HIS A 118 4.76 -9.24 -9.70
CA HIS A 118 5.13 -9.00 -8.31
C HIS A 118 3.98 -9.31 -7.34
N LEU A 119 2.77 -8.80 -7.61
CA LEU A 119 1.60 -9.06 -6.76
C LEU A 119 1.21 -10.55 -6.77
N ASN A 120 1.18 -11.17 -7.95
CA ASN A 120 0.81 -12.58 -8.08
C ASN A 120 1.83 -13.54 -7.45
N SER A 121 3.10 -13.13 -7.33
CA SER A 121 4.15 -13.95 -6.69
C SER A 121 3.88 -14.29 -5.22
N LYS A 122 3.07 -13.48 -4.54
CA LYS A 122 2.72 -13.68 -3.12
C LYS A 122 1.56 -14.64 -2.92
N ASN A 123 0.76 -14.90 -3.97
CA ASN A 123 -0.49 -15.67 -3.88
C ASN A 123 -1.44 -15.12 -2.79
N HIS A 124 -1.42 -13.80 -2.58
CA HIS A 124 -2.28 -13.08 -1.66
C HIS A 124 -3.50 -12.50 -2.38
N GLN A 125 -4.50 -12.08 -1.61
CA GLN A 125 -5.67 -11.39 -2.13
C GLN A 125 -5.54 -9.89 -1.90
N TYR A 126 -6.08 -9.11 -2.83
CA TYR A 126 -6.03 -7.66 -2.79
C TYR A 126 -7.43 -7.08 -2.87
N VAL A 127 -7.71 -6.09 -2.04
CA VAL A 127 -8.99 -5.37 -2.00
C VAL A 127 -8.76 -3.88 -2.14
N PHE A 128 -9.77 -3.15 -2.60
CA PHE A 128 -9.71 -1.70 -2.68
C PHE A 128 -10.83 -1.03 -1.87
N MET A 129 -10.58 0.22 -1.50
CA MET A 129 -11.57 1.15 -0.94
C MET A 129 -11.40 2.51 -1.60
N ASP A 130 -12.44 2.98 -2.31
CA ASP A 130 -12.53 4.35 -2.78
C ASP A 130 -13.04 5.24 -1.65
N VAL A 131 -12.29 6.29 -1.33
CA VAL A 131 -12.53 7.13 -0.16
C VAL A 131 -13.01 8.51 -0.62
N SER A 132 -13.99 9.06 0.09
CA SER A 132 -14.32 10.48 0.05
C SER A 132 -14.07 11.17 1.37
N ILE A 133 -13.79 12.47 1.32
CA ILE A 133 -13.64 13.35 2.48
C ILE A 133 -14.57 14.55 2.27
N GLY A 134 -15.53 14.74 3.17
CA GLY A 134 -16.51 15.83 3.07
C GLY A 134 -17.40 15.76 1.81
N GLY A 135 -17.58 14.55 1.25
CA GLY A 135 -18.33 14.32 0.01
C GLY A 135 -17.51 14.42 -1.28
N GLU A 136 -16.25 14.85 -1.21
CA GLU A 136 -15.36 14.92 -2.37
C GLU A 136 -14.48 13.67 -2.45
N SER A 137 -14.24 13.14 -3.65
CA SER A 137 -13.35 11.99 -3.84
C SER A 137 -11.93 12.33 -3.39
N ALA A 138 -11.37 11.50 -2.52
CA ALA A 138 -10.03 11.65 -1.94
C ALA A 138 -9.02 10.64 -2.50
N GLY A 139 -9.48 9.67 -3.30
CA GLY A 139 -8.64 8.64 -3.90
C GLY A 139 -8.94 7.24 -3.37
N ARG A 140 -8.08 6.29 -3.75
CA ARG A 140 -8.22 4.87 -3.45
C ARG A 140 -7.16 4.42 -2.45
N LEU A 141 -7.52 3.44 -1.63
CA LEU A 141 -6.60 2.59 -0.89
C LEU A 141 -6.64 1.19 -1.52
N VAL A 142 -5.47 0.60 -1.79
CA VAL A 142 -5.35 -0.82 -2.14
C VAL A 142 -4.69 -1.55 -0.98
N ILE A 143 -5.30 -2.64 -0.54
CA ILE A 143 -4.93 -3.39 0.65
C ILE A 143 -4.61 -4.83 0.25
N GLU A 144 -3.40 -5.26 0.58
CA GLU A 144 -2.99 -6.67 0.56
C GLU A 144 -3.53 -7.38 1.80
N LEU A 145 -4.06 -8.58 1.62
CA LEU A 145 -4.53 -9.46 2.69
C LEU A 145 -3.58 -10.65 2.85
N PHE A 146 -3.08 -10.86 4.07
CA PHE A 146 -2.17 -11.95 4.43
C PHE A 146 -2.94 -13.28 4.63
N SER A 147 -3.59 -13.72 3.55
CA SER A 147 -4.50 -14.87 3.54
C SER A 147 -3.81 -16.22 3.79
N ASP A 148 -2.49 -16.27 3.70
CA ASP A 148 -1.65 -17.40 4.08
C ASP A 148 -1.43 -17.49 5.61
N VAL A 149 -1.47 -16.36 6.32
CA VAL A 149 -1.23 -16.26 7.77
C VAL A 149 -2.53 -16.24 8.58
N VAL A 150 -3.53 -15.48 8.14
CA VAL A 150 -4.83 -15.32 8.83
C VAL A 150 -6.01 -15.43 7.85
N PRO A 151 -6.19 -16.59 7.18
CA PRO A 151 -7.19 -16.79 6.14
C PRO A 151 -8.61 -16.45 6.58
N ARG A 152 -9.01 -16.78 7.82
CA ARG A 152 -10.38 -16.53 8.30
C ARG A 152 -10.64 -15.04 8.49
N THR A 153 -9.66 -14.33 9.04
CA THR A 153 -9.72 -12.86 9.22
C THR A 153 -9.75 -12.15 7.87
N CYS A 154 -8.90 -12.58 6.92
CA CYS A 154 -8.88 -12.04 5.56
C CYS A 154 -10.19 -12.31 4.81
N GLU A 155 -10.78 -13.50 4.93
CA GLU A 155 -12.06 -13.83 4.30
C GLU A 155 -13.19 -12.94 4.83
N ASN A 156 -13.26 -12.72 6.14
CA ASN A 156 -14.20 -11.76 6.73
C ASN A 156 -14.06 -10.37 6.11
N PHE A 157 -12.84 -9.84 6.06
CA PHE A 157 -12.60 -8.51 5.52
C PHE A 157 -12.95 -8.41 4.03
N LYS A 158 -12.53 -9.38 3.22
CA LYS A 158 -12.81 -9.44 1.78
C LYS A 158 -14.30 -9.56 1.49
N ALA A 159 -15.01 -10.42 2.21
CA ALA A 159 -16.45 -10.58 2.05
C ALA A 159 -17.20 -9.28 2.39
N LEU A 160 -16.77 -8.57 3.43
CA LEU A 160 -17.29 -7.24 3.76
C LEU A 160 -16.90 -6.17 2.73
N CYS A 161 -15.73 -6.26 2.07
CA CYS A 161 -15.40 -5.39 0.94
C CYS A 161 -16.29 -5.65 -0.28
N THR A 162 -16.72 -6.89 -0.51
CA THR A 162 -17.48 -7.27 -1.72
C THR A 162 -19.00 -7.25 -1.52
N GLY A 163 -19.47 -7.29 -0.28
CA GLY A 163 -20.89 -7.44 0.04
C GLY A 163 -21.45 -8.82 -0.32
N SER A 164 -20.58 -9.83 -0.55
CA SER A 164 -20.96 -11.15 -1.09
C SER A 164 -21.90 -11.94 -0.17
N MET A 165 -21.90 -11.63 1.12
CA MET A 165 -22.72 -12.30 2.12
C MET A 165 -24.15 -11.74 2.21
N GLY A 166 -24.45 -10.64 1.51
CA GLY A 166 -25.76 -10.01 1.53
C GLY A 166 -26.10 -9.44 2.90
N LYS A 167 -27.27 -9.81 3.44
CA LYS A 167 -27.74 -9.33 4.73
C LYS A 167 -27.44 -10.33 5.85
N SER A 168 -27.09 -9.82 7.02
CA SER A 168 -27.02 -10.62 8.24
C SER A 168 -28.37 -11.22 8.58
N LYS A 169 -28.37 -12.49 8.97
CA LYS A 169 -29.57 -13.21 9.43
C LYS A 169 -30.04 -12.74 10.80
N GLU A 170 -29.16 -12.13 11.59
CA GLU A 170 -29.43 -11.71 12.96
C GLU A 170 -29.92 -10.26 13.02
N THR A 171 -29.36 -9.38 12.19
CA THR A 171 -29.58 -7.93 12.28
C THR A 171 -30.29 -7.32 11.07
N ASP A 172 -30.47 -8.07 9.98
CA ASP A 172 -30.93 -7.59 8.66
C ASP A 172 -30.04 -6.50 8.02
N TYR A 173 -28.88 -6.19 8.60
CA TYR A 173 -27.92 -5.23 8.05
C TYR A 173 -27.15 -5.82 6.86
N ASN A 174 -26.80 -4.96 5.91
CA ASN A 174 -25.93 -5.36 4.80
C ASN A 174 -24.50 -5.58 5.32
N LEU A 175 -23.97 -6.78 5.10
CA LEU A 175 -22.58 -7.14 5.40
C LEU A 175 -21.64 -6.56 4.33
N HIS A 176 -21.49 -5.24 4.32
CA HIS A 176 -20.76 -4.52 3.28
C HIS A 176 -20.15 -3.20 3.82
N TYR A 177 -18.88 -2.94 3.50
CA TYR A 177 -18.20 -1.69 3.85
C TYR A 177 -18.62 -0.48 2.99
N LYS A 178 -19.24 -0.69 1.83
CA LYS A 178 -19.70 0.41 0.98
C LYS A 178 -20.66 1.31 1.78
N ASN A 179 -20.39 2.61 1.72
CA ASN A 179 -21.01 3.67 2.51
C ASN A 179 -20.69 3.68 4.02
N SER A 180 -19.89 2.76 4.55
CA SER A 180 -19.42 2.88 5.95
C SER A 180 -18.37 3.99 6.08
N MET A 181 -18.13 4.44 7.31
CA MET A 181 -17.26 5.59 7.60
C MET A 181 -16.00 5.20 8.35
N PHE A 182 -14.95 6.00 8.20
CA PHE A 182 -13.85 6.06 9.14
C PHE A 182 -14.24 7.01 10.28
N HIS A 183 -14.67 6.44 11.40
CA HIS A 183 -15.30 7.18 12.49
C HIS A 183 -14.33 7.68 13.56
N ARG A 184 -13.05 7.27 13.51
CA ARG A 184 -12.05 7.66 14.51
C ARG A 184 -10.65 7.77 13.91
N ILE A 185 -9.97 8.87 14.21
CA ILE A 185 -8.55 9.13 13.91
C ILE A 185 -7.81 9.38 15.22
N VAL A 186 -6.84 8.52 15.52
CA VAL A 186 -5.84 8.76 16.55
C VAL A 186 -4.58 9.24 15.83
N ARG A 187 -4.32 10.56 15.88
CA ARG A 187 -3.12 11.16 15.28
C ARG A 187 -1.86 10.47 15.81
N ASN A 188 -0.91 10.18 14.93
CA ASN A 188 0.28 9.36 15.26
C ASN A 188 -0.13 8.01 15.89
N GLY A 189 -1.18 7.38 15.41
CA GLY A 189 -1.68 6.13 15.95
C GLY A 189 -2.25 5.30 14.83
N TRP A 190 -3.57 5.38 14.67
CA TRP A 190 -4.30 4.65 13.66
C TRP A 190 -5.55 5.43 13.24
N ILE A 191 -6.05 5.13 12.05
CA ILE A 191 -7.38 5.49 11.61
C ILE A 191 -8.27 4.25 11.65
N GLN A 192 -9.51 4.39 12.12
CA GLN A 192 -10.42 3.27 12.35
C GLN A 192 -11.75 3.50 11.63
N GLY A 193 -12.25 2.44 11.01
CA GLY A 193 -13.54 2.40 10.30
C GLY A 193 -14.21 1.05 10.41
N GLY A 194 -15.13 0.78 9.48
CA GLY A 194 -15.78 -0.53 9.37
C GLY A 194 -16.92 -0.78 10.35
N ASP A 195 -17.49 0.26 10.97
CA ASP A 195 -18.79 0.14 11.65
C ASP A 195 -19.91 0.15 10.59
N ILE A 196 -20.31 -1.05 10.17
CA ILE A 196 -21.27 -1.30 9.08
C ILE A 196 -22.73 -1.26 9.53
N PHE A 197 -23.01 -1.06 10.82
CA PHE A 197 -24.39 -1.02 11.31
C PHE A 197 -25.07 0.28 10.88
N PHE A 198 -26.09 0.13 10.04
CA PHE A 198 -26.98 1.20 9.59
C PHE A 198 -28.34 1.05 10.26
N THR A 199 -28.66 1.86 11.25
CA THR A 199 -30.01 1.86 11.82
C THR A 199 -30.97 2.62 10.89
N GLY A 200 -31.46 1.97 9.83
CA GLY A 200 -32.62 2.44 9.05
C GLY A 200 -32.35 3.31 7.80
N SER A 201 -33.40 3.43 6.98
CA SER A 201 -33.44 4.03 5.63
C SER A 201 -33.48 5.56 5.60
N GLY A 202 -32.78 6.24 6.51
CA GLY A 202 -32.94 7.67 6.67
C GLY A 202 -31.80 8.38 7.37
N GLN A 203 -31.88 9.70 7.27
CA GLN A 203 -31.03 10.80 7.69
C GLN A 203 -30.72 10.85 9.21
N ASP A 204 -30.50 9.71 9.87
CA ASP A 204 -30.25 9.68 11.30
C ASP A 204 -28.79 10.02 11.65
N ILE A 205 -28.62 11.01 12.52
CA ILE A 205 -27.35 11.67 12.90
C ILE A 205 -26.44 10.75 13.77
N TYR A 206 -26.78 9.46 13.88
CA TYR A 206 -26.15 8.50 14.80
C TYR A 206 -25.39 7.35 14.11
N HIS A 207 -25.13 7.45 12.80
CA HIS A 207 -24.41 6.42 12.02
C HIS A 207 -22.91 6.30 12.34
N SER A 208 -22.40 5.06 12.28
CA SER A 208 -20.98 4.68 12.42
C SER A 208 -20.26 5.43 13.55
N ARG A 209 -20.62 5.11 14.80
CA ARG A 209 -20.01 5.68 16.01
C ARG A 209 -18.94 4.76 16.62
N GLY A 210 -18.72 3.59 16.03
CA GLY A 210 -17.81 2.57 16.53
C GLY A 210 -18.44 1.66 17.58
N ASN A 211 -19.76 1.67 17.73
CA ASN A 211 -20.47 0.84 18.70
C ASN A 211 -21.10 -0.43 18.08
N GLY A 212 -21.22 -0.48 16.75
CA GLY A 212 -21.78 -1.59 16.00
C GLY A 212 -20.75 -2.40 15.20
N GLY A 213 -21.27 -3.08 14.18
CA GLY A 213 -20.52 -3.97 13.31
C GLY A 213 -20.66 -5.43 13.71
N GLU A 214 -20.65 -6.32 12.73
CA GLU A 214 -20.64 -7.77 12.90
C GLU A 214 -19.76 -8.42 11.83
N SER A 215 -19.30 -9.63 12.10
CA SER A 215 -18.54 -10.40 11.12
C SER A 215 -19.45 -11.16 10.17
N ILE A 216 -18.87 -11.70 9.10
CA ILE A 216 -19.60 -12.64 8.23
C ILE A 216 -19.95 -13.98 8.91
N TYR A 217 -19.40 -14.22 10.11
CA TYR A 217 -19.60 -15.42 10.90
C TYR A 217 -20.62 -15.24 12.03
N GLY A 218 -21.24 -14.05 12.15
CA GLY A 218 -22.10 -13.64 13.26
C GLY A 218 -21.55 -12.42 13.99
N ALA A 219 -22.08 -12.12 15.19
CA ALA A 219 -21.75 -10.93 15.96
C ALA A 219 -20.23 -10.68 16.13
N ALA A 220 -19.45 -11.73 16.42
CA ALA A 220 -17.99 -11.67 16.49
C ALA A 220 -17.32 -13.02 16.24
N PHE A 221 -16.00 -13.02 16.01
CA PHE A 221 -15.15 -14.20 15.89
C PHE A 221 -13.82 -14.07 16.65
N GLU A 222 -13.15 -15.21 16.86
CA GLU A 222 -11.94 -15.31 17.66
C GLU A 222 -10.72 -14.63 17.02
N ASP A 223 -9.78 -14.18 17.85
CA ASP A 223 -8.43 -13.83 17.38
C ASP A 223 -7.76 -15.06 16.75
N GLU A 224 -7.44 -14.99 15.46
CA GLU A 224 -6.88 -16.12 14.71
C GLU A 224 -5.43 -16.41 15.09
N ASN A 225 -4.55 -15.39 15.01
CA ASN A 225 -3.21 -15.39 15.60
C ASN A 225 -2.62 -13.96 15.64
N PHE A 226 -1.39 -13.85 16.14
CA PHE A 226 -0.66 -12.60 16.37
C PHE A 226 0.70 -12.58 15.65
N ALA A 227 0.82 -13.28 14.51
CA ALA A 227 2.11 -13.47 13.82
C ALA A 227 2.59 -12.22 13.06
N VAL A 228 1.66 -11.36 12.65
CA VAL A 228 1.95 -10.14 11.89
C VAL A 228 2.20 -8.98 12.86
N SER A 229 3.39 -8.36 12.75
CA SER A 229 3.77 -7.23 13.61
C SER A 229 3.24 -5.90 13.07
N HIS A 230 2.91 -4.99 13.98
CA HIS A 230 2.56 -3.59 13.69
C HIS A 230 3.84 -2.75 13.61
N ASP A 231 4.75 -3.13 12.73
CA ASP A 231 6.10 -2.57 12.67
C ASP A 231 6.25 -1.34 11.78
N ARG A 232 5.21 -0.99 11.02
CA ARG A 232 5.22 0.11 10.05
C ARG A 232 3.86 0.80 9.93
N ARG A 233 3.85 1.92 9.20
CA ARG A 233 2.64 2.61 8.72
C ARG A 233 1.93 1.75 7.67
N GLY A 234 0.60 1.76 7.68
CA GLY A 234 -0.22 1.08 6.68
C GLY A 234 -0.59 -0.36 7.05
N ILE A 235 -0.23 -0.86 8.23
CA ILE A 235 -0.68 -2.18 8.69
C ILE A 235 -2.18 -2.12 8.99
N VAL A 236 -2.92 -3.09 8.45
CA VAL A 236 -4.36 -3.23 8.65
C VAL A 236 -4.64 -4.31 9.68
N GLY A 237 -5.43 -3.98 10.70
CA GLY A 237 -5.77 -4.92 11.78
C GLY A 237 -7.20 -4.79 12.26
N MET A 238 -7.68 -5.83 12.96
CA MET A 238 -9.05 -5.88 13.48
C MET A 238 -9.15 -5.03 14.75
N ALA A 239 -10.12 -4.12 14.77
CA ALA A 239 -10.51 -3.44 16.00
C ALA A 239 -11.45 -4.35 16.78
N ASN A 240 -11.12 -4.63 18.04
CA ASN A 240 -11.92 -5.45 18.95
C ASN A 240 -12.20 -4.68 20.26
N LYS A 241 -13.21 -5.15 21.01
CA LYS A 241 -13.57 -4.62 22.33
C LYS A 241 -12.76 -5.33 23.42
N ASP A 242 -12.59 -6.64 23.26
CA ASP A 242 -11.79 -7.53 24.09
C ASP A 242 -11.25 -8.69 23.24
N ARG A 243 -10.50 -9.61 23.87
CA ARG A 243 -10.04 -10.83 23.21
C ARG A 243 -11.20 -11.59 22.57
N HIS A 244 -10.96 -12.09 21.36
CA HIS A 244 -11.92 -12.90 20.60
C HIS A 244 -13.24 -12.19 20.29
N THR A 245 -13.24 -10.85 20.16
CA THR A 245 -14.43 -10.08 19.77
C THR A 245 -14.24 -9.34 18.43
N ASN A 246 -13.64 -10.00 17.43
CA ASN A 246 -13.44 -9.39 16.11
C ASN A 246 -14.77 -9.34 15.35
N GLY A 247 -15.14 -8.18 14.80
CA GLY A 247 -16.37 -7.98 14.04
C GLY A 247 -16.08 -7.52 12.61
N SER A 248 -16.61 -6.35 12.24
CA SER A 248 -16.29 -5.65 10.99
C SER A 248 -15.36 -4.45 11.16
N GLN A 249 -15.17 -3.96 12.38
CA GLN A 249 -14.34 -2.77 12.57
C GLN A 249 -12.86 -3.10 12.38
N PHE A 250 -12.15 -2.22 11.69
CA PHE A 250 -10.73 -2.36 11.40
C PHE A 250 -10.01 -1.02 11.62
N TYR A 251 -8.68 -1.09 11.71
CA TYR A 251 -7.83 0.07 11.69
C TYR A 251 -6.72 -0.04 10.67
N ILE A 252 -6.16 1.11 10.29
CA ILE A 252 -4.93 1.25 9.51
C ILE A 252 -3.94 2.03 10.37
N THR A 253 -2.75 1.47 10.62
CA THR A 253 -1.71 2.15 11.40
C THR A 253 -1.17 3.36 10.64
N LEU A 254 -0.94 4.45 11.36
CA LEU A 254 -0.32 5.68 10.82
C LEU A 254 1.19 5.73 11.11
N GLN A 255 1.66 4.89 12.05
CA GLN A 255 3.05 4.70 12.42
C GLN A 255 3.25 3.30 13.05
N PRO A 256 4.51 2.84 13.29
CA PRO A 256 4.76 1.61 14.03
C PRO A 256 4.08 1.60 15.40
N ALA A 257 3.41 0.49 15.74
CA ALA A 257 2.60 0.34 16.95
C ALA A 257 2.80 -1.05 17.61
N LYS A 258 4.05 -1.51 17.77
CA LYS A 258 4.41 -2.86 18.28
C LYS A 258 3.72 -3.31 19.59
N TRP A 259 3.24 -2.37 20.41
CA TRP A 259 2.46 -2.70 21.61
C TRP A 259 1.12 -3.39 21.30
N MET A 260 0.64 -3.30 20.05
CA MET A 260 -0.57 -3.93 19.54
C MET A 260 -0.37 -5.42 19.18
N ASP A 261 0.87 -5.87 18.97
CA ASP A 261 1.19 -7.18 18.36
C ASP A 261 0.52 -8.36 19.06
N THR A 262 0.35 -8.32 20.38
CA THR A 262 -0.23 -9.42 21.17
C THR A 262 -1.68 -9.20 21.59
N LYS A 263 -2.32 -8.17 21.01
CA LYS A 263 -3.65 -7.69 21.42
C LYS A 263 -4.63 -7.63 20.26
N TYR A 264 -4.16 -7.33 19.06
CA TYR A 264 -4.99 -7.14 17.88
C TYR A 264 -4.43 -7.95 16.72
N VAL A 265 -5.32 -8.60 15.97
CA VAL A 265 -4.93 -9.37 14.78
C VAL A 265 -4.65 -8.41 13.63
N ALA A 266 -3.38 -8.32 13.21
CA ALA A 266 -3.01 -7.71 11.94
C ALA A 266 -3.18 -8.74 10.81
N PHE A 267 -3.81 -8.33 9.71
CA PHE A 267 -4.21 -9.24 8.63
C PHE A 267 -3.90 -8.73 7.22
N GLY A 268 -3.29 -7.55 7.11
CA GLY A 268 -2.95 -6.98 5.82
C GLY A 268 -2.11 -5.72 5.91
N GLN A 269 -1.84 -5.12 4.76
CA GLN A 269 -1.18 -3.83 4.64
C GLN A 269 -1.72 -3.03 3.46
N VAL A 270 -1.72 -1.71 3.58
CA VAL A 270 -1.98 -0.81 2.46
C VAL A 270 -0.75 -0.79 1.55
N ILE A 271 -0.95 -1.04 0.26
CA ILE A 271 0.11 -1.09 -0.75
C ILE A 271 0.05 0.08 -1.75
N GLU A 272 -1.12 0.70 -1.90
CA GLU A 272 -1.32 1.93 -2.69
C GLU A 272 -2.22 2.93 -1.96
N GLY A 273 -1.98 4.22 -2.19
CA GLY A 273 -2.81 5.31 -1.65
C GLY A 273 -2.18 6.02 -0.45
N THR A 274 -0.86 6.23 -0.44
CA THR A 274 -0.19 6.94 0.67
C THR A 274 -0.71 8.37 0.80
N LYS A 275 -0.96 9.03 -0.34
CA LYS A 275 -1.61 10.36 -0.41
C LYS A 275 -3.02 10.34 0.16
N THR A 276 -3.84 9.36 -0.20
CA THR A 276 -5.20 9.19 0.33
C THR A 276 -5.16 9.05 1.85
N LEU A 277 -4.34 8.14 2.37
CA LEU A 277 -4.21 7.89 3.81
C LEU A 277 -3.69 9.14 4.56
N LYS A 278 -2.75 9.88 3.97
CA LYS A 278 -2.25 11.15 4.52
C LYS A 278 -3.34 12.21 4.60
N MET A 279 -4.12 12.39 3.53
CA MET A 279 -5.25 13.34 3.54
C MET A 279 -6.30 12.96 4.59
N MET A 280 -6.57 11.66 4.79
CA MET A 280 -7.46 11.19 5.85
C MET A 280 -6.91 11.52 7.25
N GLU A 281 -5.62 11.27 7.49
CA GLU A 281 -4.94 11.54 8.76
C GLU A 281 -4.92 13.04 9.13
N GLU A 282 -4.76 13.92 8.13
CA GLU A 282 -4.66 15.36 8.31
C GLU A 282 -6.00 16.04 8.67
N GLN A 283 -7.11 15.31 8.63
CA GLN A 283 -8.42 15.87 8.97
C GLN A 283 -8.48 16.42 10.40
N GLU A 284 -9.23 17.51 10.56
CA GLU A 284 -9.57 18.04 11.87
C GLU A 284 -10.49 17.08 12.60
N THR A 285 -10.27 16.93 13.91
CA THR A 285 -11.02 15.99 14.74
C THR A 285 -11.56 16.64 15.99
N MET A 286 -12.77 16.27 16.39
CA MET A 286 -13.31 16.54 17.72
C MET A 286 -13.42 15.22 18.48
N ASN A 287 -12.69 15.08 19.60
CA ASN A 287 -12.61 13.83 20.38
C ASN A 287 -12.25 12.61 19.50
N GLN A 288 -11.22 12.76 18.65
CA GLN A 288 -10.77 11.76 17.68
C GLN A 288 -11.78 11.44 16.56
N ARG A 289 -12.98 12.02 16.55
CA ARG A 289 -13.92 11.87 15.43
C ARG A 289 -13.61 12.91 14.34
N PRO A 290 -13.45 12.53 13.07
CA PRO A 290 -13.29 13.48 11.97
C PRO A 290 -14.45 14.48 11.92
N MET A 291 -14.14 15.77 11.73
CA MET A 291 -15.16 16.81 11.54
C MET A 291 -15.77 16.77 10.15
N LYS A 292 -14.96 16.49 9.13
CA LYS A 292 -15.43 16.11 7.81
C LYS A 292 -15.63 14.61 7.76
N GLU A 293 -16.75 14.19 7.20
CA GLU A 293 -17.04 12.77 7.02
C GLU A 293 -16.01 12.13 6.09
N ILE A 294 -15.45 11.00 6.50
CA ILE A 294 -14.59 10.16 5.65
C ILE A 294 -15.34 8.87 5.37
N ARG A 295 -15.75 8.66 4.12
CA ARG A 295 -16.64 7.56 3.72
C ARG A 295 -15.99 6.66 2.68
N ILE A 296 -16.27 5.37 2.76
CA ILE A 296 -15.96 4.40 1.70
C ILE A 296 -17.07 4.50 0.64
N LEU A 297 -16.77 5.10 -0.51
CA LEU A 297 -17.69 5.27 -1.64
C LEU A 297 -17.95 3.95 -2.37
N ASP A 298 -16.89 3.17 -2.56
CA ASP A 298 -16.93 1.86 -3.20
C ASP A 298 -15.81 0.99 -2.66
N CYS A 299 -15.99 -0.32 -2.72
CA CYS A 299 -14.98 -1.28 -2.30
C CYS A 299 -15.20 -2.63 -2.99
N GLY A 300 -14.15 -3.44 -3.03
CA GLY A 300 -14.22 -4.74 -3.68
C GLY A 300 -12.86 -5.42 -3.76
N VAL A 301 -12.77 -6.46 -4.59
CA VAL A 301 -11.54 -7.20 -4.86
C VAL A 301 -10.84 -6.62 -6.08
N CYS A 302 -9.53 -6.47 -6.02
CA CYS A 302 -8.70 -6.17 -7.18
C CYS A 302 -8.44 -7.45 -7.99
N LYS A 303 -8.46 -7.32 -9.32
CA LYS A 303 -8.06 -8.40 -10.23
C LYS A 303 -6.80 -7.97 -10.97
N TYR A 304 -5.76 -8.80 -10.89
CA TYR A 304 -4.49 -8.60 -11.58
C TYR A 304 -4.27 -9.78 -12.52
N GLU A 305 -4.99 -9.74 -13.64
CA GLU A 305 -4.98 -10.76 -14.71
C GLU A 305 -4.32 -10.18 -15.97
N PHE A 306 -3.70 -11.04 -16.77
CA PHE A 306 -3.19 -10.73 -18.11
C PHE A 306 -4.25 -10.96 -19.18
#